data_AF-A0A6P2AYV5-F1
#
_entry.id   AF-A0A6P2AYV5-F1
#
_cell.length_a   1.000
_cell.length_b   1.000
_cell.length_c   1.000
_cell.angle_alpha   90.00
_cell.angle_beta   90.00
_cell.angle_gamma   90.00
#
_symmetry.space_group_name_H-M   'P 1'
#
loop_
_entity.id
_entity.type
_entity.pdbx_description
1 polymer ?
#
loop_
_entity_poly.entity_id
_entity_poly.type
_entity_poly.pdbx_seq_one_letter_code
_entity_poly.pdbx_strand_id
1 'polypeptide(L)'
;PLLKSAPYHEIAPHLVMMAFLHRVVNGGGTLEREYAIASRRMDLYLRYGEVAIAIELKVWRDGRRDPLPEGLEQIDDYLAGLGLDWGWLVIFDRRSGLPDIEERTTCEEAVTATGRKITVVRG
;
A
#
# COMPACT_ATOMS: atom_id res chain seq x y z
N PRO A 1 -26.85 -12.69 8.20
CA PRO A 1 -25.56 -12.01 8.46
C PRO A 1 -25.23 -11.02 7.33
N LEU A 2 -25.53 -9.74 7.58
CA LEU A 2 -25.50 -8.63 6.60
C LEU A 2 -24.10 -8.23 6.10
N LEU A 3 -23.04 -8.87 6.60
CA LEU A 3 -21.64 -8.62 6.20
C LEU A 3 -21.13 -9.55 5.08
N LYS A 4 -21.90 -10.54 4.63
CA LYS A 4 -21.47 -11.48 3.57
C LYS A 4 -21.64 -10.94 2.14
N SER A 5 -22.30 -9.80 1.93
CA SER A 5 -22.73 -9.35 0.60
C SER A 5 -22.25 -7.96 0.18
N ALA A 6 -21.46 -7.26 0.98
CA ALA A 6 -20.72 -6.09 0.50
C ALA A 6 -19.33 -6.55 0.01
N PRO A 7 -18.69 -5.86 -0.96
CA PRO A 7 -17.28 -6.08 -1.34
C PRO A 7 -16.30 -5.67 -0.23
N TYR A 8 -16.66 -5.92 1.03
CA TYR A 8 -15.92 -5.60 2.23
C TYR A 8 -14.56 -6.28 2.24
N HIS A 9 -14.46 -7.48 1.67
CA HIS A 9 -13.20 -8.19 1.54
C HIS A 9 -12.22 -7.49 0.59
N GLU A 10 -12.67 -6.59 -0.28
CA GLU A 10 -11.80 -5.87 -1.22
C GLU A 10 -11.26 -4.56 -0.62
N ILE A 11 -12.07 -3.90 0.21
CA ILE A 11 -11.74 -2.61 0.82
C ILE A 11 -11.09 -2.80 2.21
N ALA A 12 -11.28 -3.96 2.87
CA ALA A 12 -10.76 -4.21 4.22
C ALA A 12 -9.26 -3.89 4.40
N PRO A 13 -8.34 -4.29 3.49
CA PRO A 13 -6.93 -3.96 3.63
C PRO A 13 -6.68 -2.43 3.65
N HIS A 14 -7.36 -1.71 2.78
CA HIS A 14 -7.30 -0.25 2.70
C HIS A 14 -7.87 0.39 3.98
N LEU A 15 -9.01 -0.10 4.50
CA LEU A 15 -9.58 0.38 5.77
C LEU A 15 -8.67 0.13 6.97
N VAL A 16 -8.06 -1.06 7.07
CA VAL A 16 -7.12 -1.41 8.14
C VAL A 16 -5.89 -0.52 8.09
N MET A 17 -5.33 -0.30 6.88
CA MET A 17 -4.18 0.57 6.71
C MET A 17 -4.51 2.02 7.09
N MET A 18 -5.64 2.57 6.63
CA MET A 18 -6.07 3.90 7.01
C MET A 18 -6.28 4.02 8.52
N ALA A 19 -6.94 3.05 9.16
CA ALA A 19 -7.14 3.04 10.61
C ALA A 19 -5.82 3.00 11.38
N PHE A 20 -4.85 2.21 10.92
CA PHE A 20 -3.50 2.16 11.47
C PHE A 20 -2.78 3.52 11.33
N LEU A 21 -2.85 4.15 10.16
CA LEU A 21 -2.17 5.41 9.86
C LEU A 21 -2.90 6.64 10.43
N HIS A 22 -4.15 6.53 10.87
CA HIS A 22 -4.89 7.62 11.48
C HIS A 22 -4.17 8.21 12.72
N ARG A 23 -3.29 7.44 13.36
CA ARG A 23 -2.45 7.97 14.45
C ARG A 23 -1.52 9.10 14.00
N VAL A 24 -1.10 9.11 12.74
CA VAL A 24 -0.27 10.18 12.17
C VAL A 24 -1.08 11.46 12.05
N VAL A 25 -2.36 11.34 11.67
CA VAL A 25 -3.32 12.46 11.68
C VAL A 25 -3.51 13.00 13.09
N ASN A 26 -3.66 12.11 14.08
CA ASN A 26 -3.76 12.53 15.49
C ASN A 26 -2.50 13.27 15.98
N GLY A 27 -1.34 13.02 15.38
CA GLY A 27 -0.08 13.70 15.66
C GLY A 27 0.12 15.02 14.92
N GLY A 28 -0.85 15.49 14.13
CA GLY A 28 -0.75 16.71 13.32
C GLY A 28 -0.33 16.49 11.86
N GLY A 29 -0.26 15.24 11.40
CA GLY A 29 -0.04 14.91 9.99
C GLY A 29 -1.31 14.91 9.14
N THR A 30 -1.16 14.55 7.87
CA THR A 30 -2.27 14.38 6.93
C THR A 30 -2.20 13.01 6.26
N LEU A 31 -3.36 12.44 5.98
CA LEU A 31 -3.52 11.21 5.21
C LEU A 31 -4.57 11.47 4.13
N GLU A 32 -4.13 11.52 2.88
CA GLU A 32 -4.99 11.67 1.72
C GLU A 32 -5.19 10.30 1.08
N ARG A 33 -6.40 10.02 0.60
CA ARG A 33 -6.80 8.74 -0.01
C ARG A 33 -7.26 8.96 -1.43
N GLU A 34 -7.14 7.93 -2.27
CA GLU A 34 -7.46 8.01 -3.71
C GLU A 34 -6.82 9.26 -4.35
N TYR A 35 -5.56 9.53 -3.99
CA TYR A 35 -4.88 10.74 -4.40
C TYR A 35 -4.74 10.74 -5.92
N ALA A 36 -5.41 11.68 -6.58
CA ALA A 36 -5.45 11.77 -8.02
C ALA A 36 -4.09 12.24 -8.53
N ILE A 37 -3.44 11.41 -9.33
CA ILE A 37 -2.17 11.74 -9.97
C ILE A 37 -2.23 11.33 -11.44
N ALA A 38 -2.14 12.34 -12.31
CA ALA A 38 -2.45 12.18 -13.73
C ALA A 38 -3.82 11.47 -13.94
N SER A 39 -3.85 10.36 -14.67
CA SER A 39 -5.06 9.57 -14.97
C SER A 39 -5.31 8.43 -13.99
N ARG A 40 -4.48 8.26 -12.96
CA ARG A 40 -4.56 7.15 -11.99
C ARG A 40 -4.80 7.69 -10.58
N ARG A 41 -5.10 6.77 -9.66
CA ARG A 41 -5.34 7.05 -8.25
C ARG A 41 -4.38 6.22 -7.42
N MET A 42 -3.52 6.91 -6.69
CA MET A 42 -2.71 6.29 -5.66
C MET A 42 -3.57 6.02 -4.44
N ASP A 43 -3.35 4.88 -3.78
CA ASP A 43 -4.16 4.50 -2.62
C ASP A 43 -4.08 5.53 -1.49
N LEU A 44 -2.87 5.82 -1.00
CA LEU A 44 -2.66 6.68 0.15
C LEU A 44 -1.44 7.59 -0.01
N TYR A 45 -1.59 8.84 0.41
CA TYR A 45 -0.50 9.81 0.53
C TYR A 45 -0.43 10.31 1.99
N LEU A 46 0.68 10.03 2.66
CA LEU A 46 0.89 10.41 4.05
C LEU A 46 1.88 11.58 4.14
N ARG A 47 1.57 12.60 4.95
CA ARG A 47 2.52 13.67 5.29
C ARG A 47 2.61 13.91 6.79
N TYR A 48 3.82 14.07 7.31
CA TYR A 48 4.10 14.41 8.71
C TYR A 48 5.34 15.28 8.83
N GLY A 49 5.17 16.57 9.10
CA GLY A 49 6.25 17.55 8.95
C GLY A 49 6.78 17.58 7.52
N GLU A 50 8.10 17.46 7.36
CA GLU A 50 8.77 17.39 6.05
C GLU A 50 8.74 15.99 5.40
N VAL A 51 8.24 14.98 6.11
CA VAL A 51 8.17 13.60 5.61
C VAL A 51 6.90 13.43 4.78
N ALA A 52 7.06 12.94 3.55
CA ALA A 52 5.98 12.59 2.65
C ALA A 52 6.19 11.16 2.12
N ILE A 53 5.12 10.34 2.12
CA ILE A 53 5.17 8.93 1.74
C ILE A 53 4.02 8.61 0.80
N ALA A 54 4.34 8.12 -0.40
CA ALA A 54 3.41 7.43 -1.27
C ALA A 54 3.26 5.97 -0.79
N ILE A 55 2.03 5.51 -0.60
CA ILE A 55 1.73 4.13 -0.19
C ILE A 55 0.76 3.52 -1.18
N GLU A 56 1.17 2.42 -1.81
CA GLU A 56 0.36 1.61 -2.72
C GLU A 56 0.01 0.27 -2.06
N LEU A 57 -1.26 -0.16 -2.16
CA LEU A 57 -1.74 -1.39 -1.54
C LEU A 57 -2.08 -2.42 -2.62
N LYS A 58 -1.66 -3.66 -2.41
CA LYS A 58 -2.01 -4.80 -3.27
C LYS A 58 -2.57 -5.94 -2.44
N VAL A 59 -3.50 -6.69 -3.03
CA VAL A 59 -4.05 -7.91 -2.43
C VAL A 59 -3.67 -9.10 -3.30
N TRP A 60 -2.90 -10.03 -2.74
CA TRP A 60 -2.56 -11.28 -3.42
C TRP A 60 -3.55 -12.38 -3.02
N ARG A 61 -4.15 -13.03 -4.01
CA ARG A 61 -5.18 -14.08 -3.81
C ARG A 61 -4.75 -15.37 -4.51
N ASP A 62 -5.38 -16.47 -4.12
CA ASP A 62 -5.18 -17.78 -4.76
C ASP A 62 -5.36 -17.71 -6.28
N GLY A 63 -4.47 -18.40 -7.00
CA GLY A 63 -4.49 -18.44 -8.47
C GLY A 63 -4.13 -17.13 -9.17
N ARG A 64 -3.78 -16.06 -8.43
CA ARG A 64 -3.29 -14.80 -9.01
C ARG A 64 -1.77 -14.77 -9.03
N ARG A 65 -1.21 -14.08 -10.02
CA ARG A 65 0.22 -13.77 -10.07
C ARG A 65 0.61 -12.85 -8.92
N ASP A 66 1.87 -12.93 -8.50
CA ASP A 66 2.43 -12.02 -7.50
C ASP A 66 2.26 -10.57 -7.99
N PRO A 67 1.62 -9.68 -7.20
CA PRO A 67 1.37 -8.30 -7.60
C PRO A 67 2.60 -7.39 -7.47
N LEU A 68 3.74 -7.88 -6.96
CA LEU A 68 4.95 -7.09 -6.75
C LEU A 68 5.41 -6.33 -8.01
N PRO A 69 5.54 -6.95 -9.21
CA PRO A 69 6.00 -6.22 -10.39
C PRO A 69 5.04 -5.08 -10.79
N GLU A 70 3.73 -5.34 -10.74
CA GLU A 70 2.70 -4.33 -11.04
C GLU A 70 2.71 -3.20 -10.01
N GLY A 71 2.86 -3.54 -8.73
CA GLY A 71 2.92 -2.57 -7.64
C GLY A 71 4.16 -1.68 -7.73
N LEU A 72 5.32 -2.22 -8.12
CA LEU A 72 6.55 -1.46 -8.32
C LEU A 72 6.44 -0.49 -9.50
N GLU A 73 5.83 -0.91 -10.61
CA GLU A 73 5.58 -0.03 -11.77
C GLU A 73 4.66 1.14 -11.38
N GLN A 74 3.56 0.85 -10.68
CA GLN A 74 2.58 1.88 -10.32
C GLN A 74 3.12 2.88 -9.30
N ILE A 75 3.79 2.41 -8.25
CA ILE A 75 4.34 3.32 -7.25
C ILE A 75 5.45 4.19 -7.84
N ASP A 76 6.22 3.69 -8.82
CA ASP A 76 7.24 4.48 -9.51
C ASP A 76 6.63 5.68 -10.25
N ASP A 77 5.52 5.46 -10.97
CA ASP A 77 4.77 6.51 -11.65
C ASP A 77 4.24 7.56 -10.65
N TYR A 78 3.75 7.12 -9.48
CA TYR A 78 3.25 8.01 -8.45
C TYR A 78 4.34 8.85 -7.82
N LEU A 79 5.46 8.23 -7.48
CA LEU A 79 6.62 8.93 -6.94
C LEU A 79 7.18 9.94 -7.94
N ALA A 80 7.20 9.62 -9.23
CA ALA A 80 7.58 10.57 -10.28
C ALA A 80 6.67 11.80 -10.31
N GLY A 81 5.35 11.62 -10.23
CA GLY A 81 4.41 12.74 -10.22
C GLY A 81 4.43 13.58 -8.94
N LEU A 82 4.83 12.97 -7.81
CA LEU A 82 4.96 13.65 -6.51
C LEU A 82 6.34 14.28 -6.28
N GLY A 83 7.33 13.98 -7.14
CA GLY A 83 8.72 14.39 -6.93
C GLY A 83 9.37 13.71 -5.71
N LEU A 84 8.97 12.47 -5.41
CA LEU A 84 9.49 11.69 -4.30
C LEU A 84 10.47 10.62 -4.79
N ASP A 85 11.43 10.28 -3.93
CA ASP A 85 12.46 9.26 -4.23
C ASP A 85 12.17 7.91 -3.56
N TRP A 86 11.13 7.83 -2.74
CA TRP A 86 10.83 6.65 -1.94
C TRP A 86 9.35 6.52 -1.56
N GLY A 87 8.90 5.27 -1.37
CA GLY A 87 7.52 4.95 -1.02
C GLY A 87 7.37 3.53 -0.47
N TRP A 88 6.14 3.18 -0.09
CA TRP A 88 5.84 1.85 0.47
C TRP A 88 4.87 1.09 -0.43
N LEU A 89 5.20 -0.17 -0.71
CA LEU A 89 4.30 -1.11 -1.36
C LEU A 89 3.86 -2.15 -0.33
N VAL A 90 2.58 -2.16 0.02
CA VAL A 90 2.04 -3.09 1.02
C VAL A 90 1.22 -4.17 0.33
N ILE A 91 1.70 -5.41 0.41
CA ILE A 91 1.07 -6.58 -0.19
C ILE A 91 0.37 -7.38 0.92
N PHE A 92 -0.95 -7.37 0.89
CA PHE A 92 -1.79 -8.23 1.71
C PHE A 92 -1.96 -9.58 1.00
N ASP A 93 -1.14 -10.55 1.39
CA ASP A 93 -1.17 -11.91 0.92
C ASP A 93 -2.25 -12.71 1.63
N ARG A 94 -3.35 -12.92 0.91
CA ARG A 94 -4.57 -13.61 1.36
C ARG A 94 -4.71 -14.97 0.71
N ARG A 95 -3.62 -15.55 0.21
CA ARG A 95 -3.63 -16.93 -0.29
C ARG A 95 -3.97 -17.89 0.85
N SER A 96 -4.59 -19.00 0.49
CA SER A 96 -5.00 -20.03 1.45
C SER A 96 -3.80 -20.86 1.93
N GLY A 97 -3.89 -21.37 3.17
CA GLY A 97 -2.87 -22.25 3.75
C GLY A 97 -1.58 -21.56 4.19
N LEU A 98 -1.57 -20.23 4.26
CA LEU A 98 -0.43 -19.48 4.79
C LEU A 98 -0.39 -19.54 6.33
N PRO A 99 0.83 -19.45 6.93
CA PRO A 99 0.99 -19.24 8.37
C PRO A 99 0.29 -17.97 8.88
N ASP A 100 0.21 -17.85 10.20
CA ASP A 100 -0.35 -16.65 10.83
C ASP A 100 0.45 -15.40 10.42
N ILE A 101 -0.24 -14.25 10.33
CA ILE A 101 0.34 -13.00 9.82
C ILE A 101 1.60 -12.58 10.60
N GLU A 102 1.63 -12.83 11.91
CA GLU A 102 2.76 -12.58 12.80
C GLU A 102 4.01 -13.41 12.46
N GLU A 103 3.84 -14.59 11.88
CA GLU A 103 4.95 -15.49 11.52
C GLU A 103 5.48 -15.22 10.10
N ARG A 104 4.68 -14.60 9.24
CA ARG A 104 5.01 -14.44 7.80
C ARG A 104 5.10 -13.00 7.31
N THR A 105 4.88 -12.01 8.18
CA THR A 105 5.05 -10.60 7.78
C THR A 105 6.53 -10.31 7.56
N THR A 106 6.86 -9.84 6.36
CA THR A 106 8.22 -9.48 5.94
C THR A 106 8.26 -8.01 5.54
N CYS A 107 9.46 -7.42 5.65
CA CYS A 107 9.78 -6.07 5.22
C CYS A 107 11.11 -6.12 4.48
N GLU A 108 11.09 -5.78 3.20
CA GLU A 108 12.26 -5.87 2.32
C GLU A 108 12.45 -4.56 1.54
N GLU A 109 13.69 -4.24 1.20
CA GLU A 109 13.98 -3.13 0.29
C GLU A 109 13.92 -3.61 -1.16
N ALA A 110 13.25 -2.84 -2.00
CA ALA A 110 13.23 -2.99 -3.44
C ALA A 110 13.58 -1.66 -4.11
N VAL A 111 13.94 -1.74 -5.39
CA VAL A 111 14.25 -0.57 -6.21
C VAL A 111 13.39 -0.61 -7.47
N THR A 112 12.76 0.51 -7.81
CA THR A 112 11.97 0.63 -9.05
C THR A 112 12.88 0.65 -10.28
N ALA A 113 12.30 0.51 -11.47
CA ALA A 113 13.05 0.56 -12.72
C ALA A 113 13.83 1.87 -12.90
N THR A 114 13.33 2.98 -12.35
CA THR A 114 14.04 4.28 -12.39
C THR A 114 14.85 4.58 -11.13
N GLY A 115 15.10 3.60 -10.26
CA GLY A 115 16.03 3.75 -9.14
C GLY A 115 15.44 4.29 -7.83
N ARG A 116 14.10 4.38 -7.69
CA ARG A 116 13.45 4.83 -6.45
C ARG A 116 13.40 3.72 -5.42
N LYS A 117 13.51 4.08 -4.14
CA LYS A 117 13.58 3.12 -3.02
C LYS A 117 12.19 2.75 -2.53
N ILE A 118 11.86 1.48 -2.55
CA ILE A 118 10.56 0.98 -2.08
C ILE A 118 10.76 0.09 -0.88
N THR A 119 10.07 0.39 0.22
CA THR A 119 9.88 -0.56 1.30
C THR A 119 8.70 -1.45 0.95
N VAL A 120 8.95 -2.74 0.74
CA VAL A 120 7.92 -3.74 0.46
C VAL A 120 7.56 -4.43 1.76
N VAL A 121 6.31 -4.27 2.20
CA VAL A 121 5.76 -5.00 3.35
C VAL A 121 4.83 -6.07 2.82
N ARG A 122 5.06 -7.33 3.18
CA ARG A 122 4.22 -8.46 2.75
C ARG A 122 3.78 -9.28 3.95
N GLY A 123 2.47 -9.37 4.17
CA GLY A 123 1.86 -10.09 5.29
C GLY A 123 0.46 -10.58 4.96
#